data_AF-A0A645CNQ3-F1
#
_entry.id   AF-A0A645CNQ3-F1
#
_cell.length_a   1.000
_cell.length_b   1.000
_cell.length_c   1.000
_cell.angle_alpha   90.00
_cell.angle_beta   90.00
_cell.angle_gamma   90.00
#
_symmetry.space_group_name_H-M   'P 1'
#
loop_
_entity.id
_entity.type
_entity.pdbx_description
1 polymer ?
#
loop_
_entity_poly.entity_id
_entity_poly.type
_entity_poly.pdbx_seq_one_letter_code
_entity_poly.pdbx_strand_id
1 'polypeptide(L)'
;MHFHINIYNAAVLNKYYSKPEVYSIEDGIIRCGSLWSLYIDNHNVGYVSAYLGDLGRDLPSEQEQHYWRGFNKIIDGKLSETKYKRDFLAQTTDSESPDFIFKNLYTKVNTSFKNKFGWPIFLPLDEQDVYNFESLRIPINNSIAEMDMLVLSLVKVLLDSLNEKKHNETTYWNI
;
A
#
# COMPACT_ATOMS: atom_id res chain seq x y z
N MET A 1 -4.07 -26.18 15.16
CA MET A 1 -3.76 -24.74 15.24
C MET A 1 -5.04 -24.00 14.87
N HIS A 2 -5.65 -23.27 15.81
CA HIS A 2 -6.91 -22.56 15.56
C HIS A 2 -6.55 -21.10 15.23
N PHE A 3 -6.55 -20.75 13.95
CA PHE A 3 -6.30 -19.38 13.52
C PHE A 3 -7.57 -18.57 13.71
N HIS A 4 -7.66 -17.83 14.81
CA HIS A 4 -8.79 -16.93 15.01
C HIS A 4 -8.53 -15.62 14.27
N ILE A 5 -9.21 -15.45 13.14
CA ILE A 5 -9.18 -14.23 12.32
C ILE A 5 -10.23 -13.28 12.87
N ASN A 6 -9.86 -12.03 13.09
CA ASN A 6 -10.79 -10.96 13.41
C ASN A 6 -10.82 -9.92 12.31
N ILE A 7 -11.97 -9.28 12.18
CA ILE A 7 -12.24 -8.24 11.19
C ILE A 7 -12.34 -6.89 11.88
N TYR A 8 -11.66 -5.89 11.30
CA TYR A 8 -11.58 -4.54 11.84
C TYR A 8 -12.03 -3.54 10.79
N ASN A 9 -12.66 -2.45 11.21
CA ASN A 9 -12.90 -1.30 10.34
C ASN A 9 -11.56 -0.81 9.76
N ALA A 10 -11.49 -0.56 8.45
CA ALA A 10 -10.29 -0.05 7.79
C ALA A 10 -9.76 1.27 8.41
N ALA A 11 -10.63 2.04 9.08
CA ALA A 11 -10.24 3.22 9.86
C ALA A 11 -9.17 2.96 10.95
N VAL A 12 -8.95 1.71 11.36
CA VAL A 12 -7.82 1.33 12.23
C VAL A 12 -6.47 1.69 11.61
N LEU A 13 -6.39 1.75 10.28
CA LEU A 13 -5.16 2.11 9.58
C LEU A 13 -4.85 3.61 9.62
N ASN A 14 -5.83 4.47 9.92
CA ASN A 14 -5.64 5.93 9.90
C ASN A 14 -4.53 6.40 10.85
N LYS A 15 -4.39 5.74 12.01
CA LYS A 15 -3.30 6.03 12.96
C LYS A 15 -1.92 5.80 12.36
N TYR A 16 -1.77 4.78 11.53
CA TYR A 16 -0.51 4.42 10.92
C TYR A 16 -0.23 5.31 9.70
N TYR A 17 -1.25 5.55 8.86
CA TYR A 17 -1.15 6.47 7.72
C TYR A 17 -0.86 7.92 8.10
N SER A 18 -1.26 8.37 9.30
CA SER A 18 -1.02 9.76 9.74
C SER A 18 0.40 10.03 10.22
N LYS A 19 1.25 8.99 10.32
CA LYS A 19 2.64 9.09 10.77
C LYS A 19 3.58 8.30 9.85
N PRO A 20 3.68 8.66 8.56
CA PRO A 20 4.52 7.95 7.59
C PRO A 20 6.02 7.95 7.96
N GLU A 21 6.47 8.90 8.78
CA GLU A 21 7.82 8.95 9.35
C GLU A 21 8.10 7.85 10.39
N VAL A 22 7.06 7.21 10.90
CA VAL A 22 7.15 6.13 11.91
C VAL A 22 6.70 4.79 11.32
N TYR A 23 5.63 4.79 10.53
CA TYR A 23 4.97 3.57 10.07
C TYR A 23 4.98 3.45 8.55
N SER A 24 5.19 2.22 8.06
CA SER A 24 4.87 1.85 6.68
C SER A 24 3.69 0.88 6.65
N ILE A 25 2.84 1.04 5.63
CA ILE A 25 1.78 0.08 5.32
C ILE A 25 2.03 -0.41 3.90
N GLU A 26 2.29 -1.71 3.80
CA GLU A 26 2.60 -2.41 2.56
C GLU A 26 1.53 -3.47 2.30
N ASP A 27 1.63 -4.17 1.18
CA ASP A 27 0.79 -5.31 0.86
C ASP A 27 0.89 -6.38 1.96
N GLY A 28 -0.18 -6.51 2.74
CA GLY A 28 -0.33 -7.52 3.80
C GLY A 28 0.41 -7.26 5.11
N ILE A 29 0.99 -6.06 5.32
CA ILE A 29 1.77 -5.80 6.55
C ILE A 29 1.83 -4.31 6.95
N ILE A 30 1.80 -4.08 8.26
CA ILE A 30 2.14 -2.80 8.90
C ILE A 30 3.50 -2.95 9.56
N ARG A 31 4.37 -1.93 9.45
CA ARG A 31 5.67 -1.90 10.12
C ARG A 31 5.85 -0.64 10.93
N CYS A 32 6.53 -0.75 12.07
CA CYS A 32 7.10 0.35 12.82
C CYS A 32 8.62 0.25 12.73
N GLY A 33 9.19 0.69 11.60
CA GLY A 33 10.60 0.48 11.26
C GLY A 33 11.02 -0.98 11.49
N SER A 34 12.05 -1.17 12.33
CA SER A 34 12.55 -2.49 12.75
C SER A 34 12.02 -2.96 14.12
N LEU A 35 11.16 -2.20 14.78
CA LEU A 35 10.71 -2.47 16.14
C LEU A 35 9.66 -3.58 16.20
N TRP A 36 8.65 -3.49 15.33
CA TRP A 36 7.60 -4.49 15.22
C TRP A 36 6.95 -4.43 13.84
N SER A 37 6.30 -5.52 13.47
CA SER A 37 5.44 -5.58 12.30
C SER A 37 4.25 -6.47 12.54
N LEU A 38 3.11 -6.11 11.98
CA LEU A 38 1.87 -6.87 12.09
C LEU A 38 1.39 -7.28 10.70
N TYR A 39 1.27 -8.59 10.48
CA TYR A 39 0.66 -9.11 9.27
C TYR A 39 -0.85 -8.90 9.30
N ILE A 40 -1.38 -8.38 8.19
CA ILE A 40 -2.79 -8.05 8.02
C ILE A 40 -3.26 -8.49 6.64
N ASP A 41 -4.57 -8.42 6.42
CA ASP A 41 -5.17 -8.41 5.10
C ASP A 41 -5.79 -7.04 4.83
N ASN A 42 -5.16 -6.26 3.97
CA ASN A 42 -5.58 -4.90 3.58
C ASN A 42 -6.08 -4.82 2.13
N HIS A 43 -6.47 -5.95 1.53
CA HIS A 43 -7.02 -6.00 0.17
C HIS A 43 -8.51 -5.70 0.11
N ASN A 44 -9.21 -5.83 1.25
CA ASN A 44 -10.65 -5.69 1.31
C ASN A 44 -11.07 -4.22 1.47
N VAL A 45 -12.12 -3.82 0.74
CA VAL A 45 -12.67 -2.46 0.87
C VAL A 45 -13.46 -2.32 2.17
N GLY A 46 -13.11 -1.32 2.98
CA GLY A 46 -13.85 -0.95 4.19
C GLY A 46 -13.55 -1.77 5.45
N TYR A 47 -12.73 -2.82 5.34
CA TYR A 47 -12.23 -3.58 6.49
C TYR A 47 -10.83 -4.14 6.26
N VAL A 48 -10.15 -4.42 7.36
CA VAL A 48 -8.90 -5.19 7.38
C VAL A 48 -9.08 -6.41 8.25
N SER A 49 -8.36 -7.49 7.98
CA SER A 49 -8.33 -8.65 8.87
C SER A 49 -6.95 -8.89 9.46
N ALA A 50 -6.90 -9.47 10.66
CA ALA A 50 -5.67 -9.86 11.32
C ALA A 50 -5.92 -11.10 12.18
N TYR A 51 -4.88 -11.90 12.40
CA TYR A 51 -4.96 -13.00 13.34
C TYR A 51 -4.87 -12.46 14.77
N LEU A 52 -5.79 -12.89 15.64
CA LEU A 52 -5.82 -12.45 17.03
C LEU A 52 -4.55 -12.83 17.79
N GLY A 53 -3.96 -13.99 17.46
CA GLY A 53 -2.67 -14.42 18.01
C GLY A 53 -1.52 -13.49 17.61
N ASP A 54 -1.51 -12.99 16.38
CA ASP A 54 -0.49 -12.07 15.88
C ASP A 54 -0.66 -10.69 16.52
N LEU A 55 -1.89 -10.20 16.70
CA LEU A 55 -2.15 -8.97 17.44
C LEU A 55 -1.62 -9.02 18.89
N GLY A 56 -1.81 -10.14 19.57
CA GLY A 56 -1.31 -10.32 20.94
C GLY A 56 0.21 -10.50 21.03
N ARG A 57 0.82 -11.13 20.02
CA ARG A 57 2.26 -11.43 19.98
C ARG A 57 3.11 -10.27 19.48
N ASP A 58 2.67 -9.61 18.41
CA ASP A 58 3.52 -8.71 17.61
C ASP A 58 3.32 -7.22 17.94
N LEU A 59 2.17 -6.84 18.52
CA LEU A 59 1.97 -5.46 18.96
C LEU A 59 2.69 -5.20 20.30
N PRO A 60 3.38 -4.05 20.44
CA PRO A 60 4.31 -3.80 21.55
C PRO A 60 3.64 -3.45 22.88
N SER A 61 2.34 -3.13 22.91
CA SER A 61 1.67 -2.68 24.13
C SER A 61 0.19 -3.02 24.17
N GLU A 62 -0.36 -3.10 25.39
CA GLU A 62 -1.81 -3.20 25.60
C GLU A 62 -2.56 -2.01 24.98
N GLN A 63 -1.95 -0.82 24.93
CA GLN A 63 -2.57 0.35 24.29
C GLN A 63 -2.79 0.15 22.79
N GLU A 64 -1.82 -0.47 22.08
CA GLU A 64 -2.00 -0.84 20.67
C GLU A 64 -3.11 -1.89 20.51
N GLN A 65 -3.13 -2.91 21.36
CA GLN A 65 -4.17 -3.94 21.31
C GLN A 65 -5.57 -3.36 21.60
N HIS A 66 -5.67 -2.45 22.57
CA HIS A 66 -6.90 -1.72 22.89
C HIS A 66 -7.34 -0.81 21.74
N TYR A 67 -6.39 -0.15 21.07
CA TYR A 67 -6.67 0.65 19.88
C TYR A 67 -7.33 -0.23 18.81
N TRP A 68 -6.72 -1.37 18.44
CA TRP A 68 -7.29 -2.32 17.49
C TRP A 68 -8.68 -2.82 17.91
N ARG A 69 -8.86 -3.15 19.20
CA ARG A 69 -10.13 -3.62 19.75
C ARG A 69 -11.29 -2.63 19.49
N GLY A 70 -11.01 -1.33 19.52
CA GLY A 70 -12.00 -0.28 19.25
C GLY A 70 -12.58 -0.29 17.82
N PHE A 71 -11.91 -0.97 16.88
CA PHE A 71 -12.36 -1.06 15.48
C PHE A 71 -12.94 -2.44 15.13
N ASN A 72 -13.08 -3.36 16.10
CA ASN A 72 -13.61 -4.69 15.84
C ASN A 72 -15.02 -4.61 15.22
N LYS A 73 -15.23 -5.29 14.09
CA LYS A 73 -16.52 -5.37 13.41
C LYS A 73 -17.07 -6.79 13.52
N ILE A 74 -18.29 -6.91 14.02
CA ILE A 74 -19.06 -8.16 13.93
C ILE A 74 -19.65 -8.23 12.52
N ILE A 75 -18.83 -8.62 11.55
CA ILE A 75 -19.25 -8.90 10.17
C ILE A 75 -18.72 -10.27 9.75
N ASP A 76 -19.43 -10.94 8.83
CA ASP A 76 -18.95 -12.12 8.11
C ASP A 76 -17.92 -11.70 7.03
N GLY A 77 -16.84 -11.05 7.49
CA GLY A 77 -15.69 -10.72 6.64
C GLY A 77 -14.93 -11.99 6.29
N LYS A 78 -14.40 -12.04 5.06
CA LYS A 78 -13.58 -13.16 4.59
C LYS A 78 -12.17 -12.66 4.34
N LEU A 79 -11.21 -13.56 4.41
CA LEU A 79 -9.89 -13.28 3.84
C LEU A 79 -10.04 -12.98 2.35
N SER A 80 -9.23 -12.05 1.86
CA SER A 80 -9.01 -11.90 0.43
C SER A 80 -8.47 -13.20 -0.16
N GLU A 81 -8.72 -13.40 -1.46
CA GLU A 81 -8.19 -14.56 -2.16
C GLU A 81 -6.65 -14.55 -2.13
N THR A 82 -6.04 -13.37 -2.25
CA THR A 82 -4.61 -13.15 -2.04
C THR A 82 -4.13 -13.69 -0.69
N LYS A 83 -4.75 -13.27 0.42
CA LYS A 83 -4.34 -13.70 1.76
C LYS A 83 -4.54 -15.20 1.96
N TYR A 84 -5.65 -15.73 1.48
CA TYR A 84 -5.94 -17.16 1.55
C TYR A 84 -4.88 -18.01 0.82
N LYS A 85 -4.52 -17.63 -0.41
CA LYS A 85 -3.49 -18.31 -1.21
C LYS A 85 -2.12 -18.28 -0.53
N ARG A 86 -1.73 -17.12 0.00
CA ARG A 86 -0.43 -16.95 0.69
C ARG A 86 -0.37 -17.77 1.97
N ASP A 87 -1.39 -17.70 2.82
CA ASP A 87 -1.37 -18.29 4.16
C ASP A 87 -1.63 -19.79 4.16
N PHE A 88 -2.54 -20.27 3.31
CA PHE A 88 -3.02 -21.66 3.36
C PHE A 88 -2.53 -22.52 2.20
N LEU A 89 -2.24 -21.92 1.04
CA LEU A 89 -1.77 -22.65 -0.14
C LEU A 89 -0.27 -22.49 -0.40
N ALA A 90 0.43 -21.67 0.41
CA ALA A 90 1.84 -21.34 0.25
C ALA A 90 2.20 -20.83 -1.16
N GLN A 91 1.28 -20.09 -1.79
CA GLN A 91 1.46 -19.55 -3.14
C GLN A 91 1.99 -18.12 -3.09
N THR A 92 2.97 -17.83 -3.94
CA THR A 92 3.35 -16.45 -4.26
C THR A 92 2.26 -15.83 -5.12
N THR A 93 1.55 -14.82 -4.59
CA THR A 93 0.42 -14.18 -5.26
C THR A 93 0.61 -12.68 -5.21
N ASP A 94 0.42 -11.98 -6.33
CA ASP A 94 0.42 -10.51 -6.38
C ASP A 94 -0.77 -9.92 -5.59
N SER A 95 -0.69 -8.66 -5.19
CA SER A 95 -1.81 -7.97 -4.53
C SER A 95 -3.01 -7.85 -5.45
N GLU A 96 -4.21 -7.95 -4.87
CA GLU A 96 -5.48 -7.58 -5.50
C GLU A 96 -5.85 -6.09 -5.28
N SER A 97 -5.13 -5.35 -4.44
CA SER A 97 -5.45 -3.97 -4.13
C SER A 97 -4.97 -3.03 -5.24
N PRO A 98 -5.85 -2.17 -5.82
CA PRO A 98 -5.50 -1.30 -6.93
C PRO A 98 -4.28 -0.41 -6.73
N ASP A 99 -4.09 0.14 -5.52
CA ASP A 99 -2.94 0.96 -5.16
C ASP A 99 -1.63 0.17 -5.12
N PHE A 100 -1.61 -1.03 -4.52
CA PHE A 100 -0.43 -1.90 -4.55
C PHE A 100 -0.12 -2.42 -5.96
N ILE A 101 -1.15 -2.78 -6.73
CA ILE A 101 -1.02 -3.14 -8.15
C ILE A 101 -0.39 -1.99 -8.92
N PHE A 102 -0.92 -0.78 -8.76
CA PHE A 102 -0.40 0.42 -9.42
C PHE A 102 1.08 0.65 -9.07
N LYS A 103 1.44 0.67 -7.78
CA LYS A 103 2.84 0.88 -7.36
C LYS A 103 3.77 -0.18 -7.96
N ASN A 104 3.39 -1.45 -7.90
CA ASN A 104 4.17 -2.56 -8.45
C ASN A 104 4.36 -2.42 -9.96
N LEU A 105 3.28 -2.13 -10.69
CA LEU A 105 3.32 -1.95 -12.15
C LEU A 105 4.13 -0.72 -12.54
N TYR A 106 3.98 0.40 -11.84
CA TYR A 106 4.74 1.62 -12.06
C TYR A 106 6.25 1.35 -11.99
N THR A 107 6.71 0.68 -10.93
CA THR A 107 8.12 0.31 -10.77
C THR A 107 8.56 -0.66 -11.87
N LYS A 108 7.79 -1.74 -12.12
CA LYS A 108 8.11 -2.75 -13.15
C LYS A 108 8.22 -2.14 -14.55
N VAL A 109 7.29 -1.26 -14.92
CA VAL A 109 7.28 -0.55 -16.20
C VAL A 109 8.49 0.36 -16.31
N ASN A 110 8.77 1.18 -15.30
CA ASN A 110 9.89 2.12 -15.35
C ASN A 110 11.24 1.38 -15.44
N THR A 111 11.42 0.28 -14.69
CA THR A 111 12.61 -0.58 -14.79
C THR A 111 12.73 -1.23 -16.16
N SER A 112 11.65 -1.84 -16.66
CA SER A 112 11.67 -2.54 -17.96
C SER A 112 11.93 -1.57 -19.12
N PHE A 113 11.33 -0.39 -19.07
CA PHE A 113 11.52 0.66 -20.05
C PHE A 113 12.97 1.16 -20.03
N LYS A 114 13.51 1.46 -18.85
CA LYS A 114 14.92 1.87 -18.70
C LYS A 114 15.89 0.82 -19.22
N ASN A 115 15.65 -0.45 -18.94
CA ASN A 115 16.50 -1.54 -19.44
C ASN A 115 16.45 -1.67 -20.97
N LYS A 116 15.30 -1.38 -21.59
CA LYS A 116 15.13 -1.48 -23.05
C LYS A 116 15.64 -0.24 -23.80
N PHE A 117 15.42 0.96 -23.28
CA PHE A 117 15.67 2.22 -23.99
C PHE A 117 16.84 3.03 -23.42
N GLY A 118 17.41 2.63 -22.29
CA GLY A 118 18.56 3.29 -21.65
C GLY A 118 18.22 4.48 -20.76
N TRP A 119 16.94 4.85 -20.65
CA TRP A 119 16.46 5.96 -19.84
C TRP A 119 15.08 5.65 -19.25
N PRO A 120 14.73 6.20 -18.07
CA PRO A 120 13.45 5.89 -17.42
C PRO A 120 12.31 6.71 -18.02
N ILE A 121 11.16 6.09 -18.24
CA ILE A 121 9.94 6.78 -18.73
C ILE A 121 9.45 7.82 -17.72
N PHE A 122 9.54 7.48 -16.42
CA PHE A 122 9.28 8.40 -15.32
C PHE A 122 10.59 8.68 -14.59
N LEU A 123 10.95 9.96 -14.49
CA LEU A 123 12.11 10.43 -13.74
C LEU A 123 11.97 10.04 -12.25
N PRO A 124 13.10 9.78 -11.55
CA PRO A 124 13.08 9.68 -10.10
C PRO A 124 12.45 10.93 -9.49
N LEU A 125 11.59 10.74 -8.49
CA LEU A 125 11.01 11.85 -7.74
C LEU A 125 12.08 12.52 -6.88
N ASP A 126 11.99 13.84 -6.73
CA ASP A 126 12.80 14.58 -5.77
C ASP A 126 12.47 14.12 -4.34
N GLU A 127 13.42 14.25 -3.40
CA GLU A 127 13.27 13.81 -2.02
C GLU A 127 11.99 14.35 -1.35
N GLN A 128 11.61 15.58 -1.69
CA GLN A 128 10.41 16.24 -1.18
C GLN A 128 9.11 15.67 -1.75
N ASP A 129 9.17 14.96 -2.88
CA ASP A 129 8.01 14.41 -3.59
C ASP A 129 7.90 12.88 -3.46
N VAL A 130 8.90 12.18 -2.89
CA VAL A 130 8.87 10.72 -2.69
C VAL A 130 7.63 10.27 -1.94
N TYR A 131 7.19 11.03 -0.93
CA TYR A 131 5.99 10.72 -0.15
C TYR A 131 4.74 10.61 -1.03
N ASN A 132 4.68 11.32 -2.16
CA ASN A 132 3.52 11.26 -3.06
C ASN A 132 3.34 9.84 -3.58
N PHE A 133 4.42 9.16 -3.96
CA PHE A 133 4.37 7.77 -4.41
C PHE A 133 4.12 6.80 -3.24
N GLU A 134 4.86 6.96 -2.14
CA GLU A 134 4.77 6.05 -1.01
C GLU A 134 3.40 6.06 -0.34
N SER A 135 2.77 7.23 -0.25
CA SER A 135 1.46 7.42 0.38
C SER A 135 0.25 7.15 -0.53
N LEU A 136 0.46 6.89 -1.83
CA LEU A 136 -0.62 6.50 -2.74
C LEU A 136 -1.39 5.33 -2.14
N ARG A 137 -2.69 5.53 -1.94
CA ARG A 137 -3.59 4.52 -1.42
C ARG A 137 -5.01 4.81 -1.83
N ILE A 138 -5.87 3.81 -1.70
CA ILE A 138 -7.31 4.04 -1.76
C ILE A 138 -7.74 4.80 -0.49
N PRO A 139 -8.45 5.94 -0.59
CA PRO A 139 -8.97 6.65 0.56
C PRO A 139 -9.82 5.73 1.44
N ILE A 140 -9.61 5.77 2.76
CA ILE A 140 -10.32 4.89 3.69
C ILE A 140 -11.73 5.41 3.96
N ASN A 141 -11.87 6.73 3.90
CA ASN A 141 -13.09 7.45 4.19
C ASN A 141 -13.46 8.32 2.98
N ASN A 142 -14.70 8.80 2.94
CA ASN A 142 -15.16 9.73 1.91
C ASN A 142 -14.69 11.17 2.19
N SER A 143 -13.43 11.35 2.61
CA SER A 143 -12.84 12.67 2.82
C SER A 143 -12.41 13.27 1.49
N ILE A 144 -12.92 14.47 1.19
CA ILE A 144 -12.49 15.26 0.03
C ILE A 144 -10.99 15.52 0.10
N ALA A 145 -10.45 15.79 1.30
CA ALA A 145 -9.02 16.05 1.47
C ALA A 145 -8.15 14.82 1.14
N GLU A 146 -8.59 13.59 1.47
CA GLU A 146 -7.85 12.38 1.07
C GLU A 146 -7.89 12.19 -0.46
N MET A 147 -9.02 12.50 -1.09
CA MET A 147 -9.17 12.43 -2.53
C MET A 147 -8.30 13.46 -3.26
N ASP A 148 -8.30 14.72 -2.81
CA ASP A 148 -7.48 15.78 -3.39
C ASP A 148 -5.98 15.44 -3.29
N MET A 149 -5.55 14.94 -2.14
CA MET A 149 -4.17 14.48 -1.95
C MET A 149 -3.80 13.31 -2.86
N LEU A 150 -4.71 12.36 -3.08
CA LEU A 150 -4.50 11.26 -4.02
C LEU A 150 -4.34 11.78 -5.45
N VAL A 151 -5.21 12.69 -5.89
CA VAL A 151 -5.14 13.28 -7.24
C VAL A 151 -3.83 14.04 -7.43
N LEU A 152 -3.43 14.87 -6.45
CA LEU A 152 -2.15 15.60 -6.49
C LEU A 152 -0.96 14.64 -6.56
N SER A 153 -1.00 13.57 -5.77
CA SER A 153 0.06 12.55 -5.77
C SER A 153 0.16 11.85 -7.13
N LEU A 154 -0.98 11.53 -7.76
CA LEU A 154 -1.00 10.93 -9.10
C LEU A 154 -0.45 11.88 -10.16
N VAL A 155 -0.77 13.18 -10.09
CA VAL A 155 -0.20 14.20 -10.99
C VAL A 155 1.33 14.23 -10.85
N LYS A 156 1.84 14.27 -9.61
CA LYS A 156 3.28 14.25 -9.33
C LYS A 156 3.96 13.00 -9.89
N VAL A 157 3.36 11.83 -9.63
CA VAL A 157 3.93 10.53 -9.99
C VAL A 157 3.86 10.25 -11.50
N LEU A 158 2.84 10.73 -12.21
CA LEU A 158 2.62 10.38 -13.62
C LEU A 158 2.92 11.51 -14.60
N LEU A 159 2.50 12.74 -14.30
CA LEU A 159 2.62 13.87 -15.22
C LEU A 159 3.93 14.61 -14.98
N ASP A 160 4.17 15.10 -13.76
CA ASP A 160 5.36 15.89 -13.45
C ASP A 160 6.65 15.07 -13.61
N SER A 161 6.60 13.77 -13.31
CA SER A 161 7.74 12.88 -13.44
C SER A 161 7.96 12.38 -14.88
N LEU A 162 7.05 12.62 -15.82
CA LEU A 162 7.19 12.12 -17.19
C LEU A 162 8.46 12.69 -17.84
N ASN A 163 9.30 11.83 -18.40
CA ASN A 163 10.54 12.25 -19.03
C ASN A 163 10.29 12.78 -20.45
N GLU A 164 9.59 13.92 -20.56
CA GLU A 164 9.17 14.53 -21.81
C GLU A 164 10.34 14.85 -22.75
N LYS A 165 11.49 15.29 -22.18
CA LYS A 165 12.69 15.63 -22.94
C LYS A 165 13.13 14.45 -23.81
N LYS A 166 13.25 13.26 -23.21
CA LYS A 166 13.67 12.04 -23.93
C LYS A 166 12.57 11.43 -24.79
N HIS A 167 11.32 11.55 -24.38
CA HIS A 167 10.18 11.14 -25.19
C HIS A 167 10.13 11.88 -26.53
N ASN A 168 10.26 13.21 -26.49
CA ASN A 168 10.22 14.04 -27.69
C ASN A 168 11.43 13.78 -28.59
N GLU A 169 12.65 13.71 -28.05
CA GLU A 169 13.87 13.33 -28.79
C GLU A 169 13.72 12.01 -29.57
N THR A 170 13.10 10.99 -28.95
CA THR A 170 12.93 9.66 -29.57
C THR A 170 11.87 9.65 -30.68
N THR A 171 10.92 10.57 -30.65
CA THR A 171 9.84 10.67 -31.64
C THR A 171 10.32 11.36 -32.91
N TYR A 172 11.24 12.33 -32.81
CA TYR A 172 11.82 13.05 -33.95
C TYR A 172 12.79 12.24 -34.83
N TRP A 173 13.24 11.06 -34.37
CA TRP A 173 14.11 10.17 -35.16
C TRP A 173 13.35 9.01 -35.82
N ASN A 174 12.03 8.92 -35.63
CA ASN A 174 11.19 7.86 -36.19
C ASN A 174 10.13 8.41 -37.17
N ILE A 175 10.28 9.65 -37.64
CA ILE A 175 9.52 10.29 -38.73
C ILE A 175 10.53 10.81 -39.74
#